data_AF-A0AAW7H1X3-F1
#
_entry.id   AF-A0AAW7H1X3-F1
#
_cell.length_a   1.000
_cell.length_b   1.000
_cell.length_c   1.000
_cell.angle_alpha   90.00
_cell.angle_beta   90.00
_cell.angle_gamma   90.00
#
_symmetry.space_group_name_H-M   'P 1'
#
loop_
_entity.id
_entity.type
_entity.pdbx_description
1 polymer ?
#
loop_
_entity_poly.entity_id
_entity_poly.type
_entity_poly.pdbx_seq_one_letter_code
_entity_poly.pdbx_strand_id
1 'polypeptide(L)'
;MTIFTKEQLIAKAREQIAFCHNTEITGEGRAHINQCSALFEIALAALTAKPFMYGIEDCDGMAYFAEHCVSSNPAHLSDELQTADDESGEGAKVIPLYRLPEID
;
A
#
# COMPACT_ATOMS: atom_id res chain seq x y z
N MET A 1 -19.22 -11.77 -8.33
CA MET A 1 -17.80 -11.51 -8.01
C MET A 1 -17.72 -11.26 -6.51
N THR A 2 -16.92 -12.03 -5.79
CA THR A 2 -16.81 -11.87 -4.33
C THR A 2 -15.82 -10.74 -4.03
N ILE A 3 -16.23 -9.76 -3.23
CA ILE A 3 -15.36 -8.67 -2.76
C ILE A 3 -14.84 -9.06 -1.38
N PHE A 4 -13.52 -9.04 -1.21
CA PHE A 4 -12.86 -9.33 0.06
C PHE A 4 -12.39 -8.04 0.72
N THR A 5 -12.51 -7.95 2.04
CA THR A 5 -11.96 -6.83 2.80
C THR A 5 -10.45 -6.97 2.94
N LYS A 6 -9.78 -5.85 3.23
CA LYS A 6 -8.34 -5.83 3.52
C LYS A 6 -7.97 -6.77 4.67
N GLU A 7 -8.80 -6.80 5.72
CA GLU A 7 -8.60 -7.64 6.90
C GLU A 7 -8.72 -9.13 6.56
N GLN A 8 -9.67 -9.49 5.69
CA GLN A 8 -9.81 -10.87 5.20
C GLN A 8 -8.58 -11.30 4.39
N LEU A 9 -8.05 -10.42 3.53
CA LEU A 9 -6.84 -10.70 2.75
C LEU A 9 -5.60 -10.82 3.64
N ILE A 10 -5.46 -9.97 4.67
CA ILE A 10 -4.39 -10.06 5.66
C ILE A 10 -4.47 -11.38 6.43
N ALA A 11 -5.66 -11.77 6.89
CA ALA A 11 -5.87 -13.03 7.59
C ALA A 11 -5.49 -14.21 6.69
N LYS A 12 -5.87 -14.17 5.41
CA LYS A 12 -5.54 -15.22 4.46
C LYS A 12 -4.05 -15.31 4.18
N ALA A 13 -3.35 -14.19 4.00
CA ALA A 13 -1.91 -14.19 3.79
C ALA A 13 -1.17 -14.83 4.98
N ARG A 14 -1.53 -14.48 6.22
CA ARG A 14 -0.96 -15.08 7.44
C ARG A 14 -1.21 -16.58 7.53
N GLU A 15 -2.41 -17.03 7.21
CA GLU A 15 -2.76 -18.46 7.16
C GLU A 15 -1.88 -19.21 6.17
N GLN A 16 -1.67 -18.66 4.96
CA GLN A 16 -0.89 -19.30 3.91
C GLN A 16 0.61 -19.32 4.21
N ILE A 17 1.16 -18.26 4.82
CA ILE A 17 2.55 -18.24 5.30
C ILE A 17 2.76 -19.35 6.35
N ALA A 18 1.87 -19.44 7.33
CA ALA A 18 1.93 -20.48 8.36
C ALA A 18 1.81 -21.89 7.76
N PHE A 19 0.93 -22.07 6.77
CA PHE A 19 0.80 -23.33 6.04
C PHE A 19 2.09 -23.70 5.30
N CYS A 20 2.70 -22.76 4.56
CA CYS A 20 3.95 -23.00 3.83
C CYS A 20 5.09 -23.40 4.77
N HIS A 21 5.21 -22.71 5.91
CA HIS A 21 6.22 -22.99 6.93
C HIS A 21 6.04 -24.39 7.56
N ASN A 22 4.81 -24.80 7.86
CA ASN A 22 4.51 -26.05 8.56
C ASN A 22 4.38 -27.26 7.62
N THR A 23 4.41 -27.04 6.31
CA THR A 23 4.29 -28.12 5.33
C THR A 23 5.64 -28.84 5.19
N GLU A 24 5.67 -30.15 5.48
CA GLU A 24 6.86 -30.99 5.34
C GLU A 24 6.98 -31.58 3.93
N ILE A 25 7.51 -30.79 2.99
CA ILE A 25 7.85 -31.22 1.63
C ILE A 25 9.37 -31.16 1.42
N THR A 26 9.91 -32.08 0.63
CA THR A 26 11.34 -32.14 0.27
C THR A 26 11.54 -32.04 -1.24
N GLY A 27 12.78 -31.83 -1.69
CA GLY A 27 13.14 -31.74 -3.10
C GLY A 27 12.51 -30.53 -3.82
N GLU A 28 12.18 -30.69 -5.09
CA GLU A 28 11.64 -29.62 -5.95
C GLU A 28 10.33 -29.03 -5.40
N GLY A 29 9.52 -29.83 -4.69
CA GLY A 29 8.29 -29.35 -4.05
C GLY A 29 8.54 -28.31 -2.96
N ARG A 30 9.72 -28.32 -2.31
CA ARG A 30 10.09 -27.30 -1.32
C ARG A 30 10.36 -25.94 -1.98
N ALA A 31 10.99 -25.94 -3.16
CA ALA A 31 11.29 -24.70 -3.88
C ALA A 31 10.00 -23.95 -4.25
N HIS A 32 8.98 -24.68 -4.72
CA HIS A 32 7.67 -24.11 -5.01
C HIS A 32 6.98 -23.53 -3.77
N ILE A 33 6.96 -24.27 -2.65
CA ILE A 33 6.39 -23.81 -1.37
C ILE A 33 7.09 -22.53 -0.89
N ASN A 34 8.42 -22.45 -1.00
CA ASN A 34 9.18 -21.28 -0.59
C ASN A 34 8.85 -20.06 -1.45
N GLN A 35 8.70 -20.22 -2.77
CA GLN A 35 8.26 -19.14 -3.66
C GLN A 35 6.85 -18.65 -3.31
N CYS A 36 5.93 -19.57 -3.03
CA CYS A 36 4.58 -19.22 -2.57
C CYS A 36 4.62 -18.47 -1.24
N SER A 37 5.44 -18.90 -0.27
CA SER A 37 5.61 -18.20 1.02
C SER A 37 6.07 -16.77 0.81
N ALA A 38 7.13 -16.56 0.01
CA ALA A 38 7.67 -15.25 -0.27
C ALA A 38 6.62 -14.32 -0.91
N LEU A 39 5.79 -14.83 -1.84
CA LEU A 39 4.69 -14.04 -2.42
C LEU A 39 3.65 -13.64 -1.36
N PHE A 40 3.28 -14.53 -0.45
CA PHE A 40 2.34 -14.19 0.62
C PHE A 40 2.95 -13.22 1.65
N GLU A 41 4.25 -13.29 1.90
CA GLU A 41 4.98 -12.33 2.74
C GLU A 41 5.00 -10.93 2.12
N ILE A 42 5.28 -10.81 0.81
CA ILE A 42 5.15 -9.54 0.07
C ILE A 42 3.71 -9.01 0.16
N ALA A 43 2.71 -9.87 -0.10
CA ALA A 43 1.32 -9.46 -0.04
C ALA A 43 0.93 -8.96 1.35
N LEU A 44 1.36 -9.65 2.41
CA LEU A 44 1.12 -9.24 3.78
C LEU A 44 1.82 -7.90 4.09
N ALA A 45 3.06 -7.74 3.67
CA ALA A 45 3.82 -6.51 3.87
C ALA A 45 3.18 -5.33 3.13
N ALA A 46 2.74 -5.51 1.88
CA ALA A 46 2.02 -4.50 1.11
C ALA A 46 0.67 -4.13 1.76
N LEU A 47 -0.10 -5.13 2.19
CA LEU A 47 -1.39 -4.89 2.85
C LEU A 47 -1.21 -4.20 4.21
N THR A 48 -0.11 -4.43 4.93
CA THR A 48 0.13 -3.84 6.26
C THR A 48 1.06 -2.63 6.25
N ALA A 49 1.51 -2.19 5.08
CA ALA A 49 2.38 -1.04 4.92
C ALA A 49 1.73 0.22 5.52
N LYS A 50 2.54 0.99 6.22
CA LYS A 50 2.20 2.35 6.63
C LYS A 50 2.58 3.30 5.48
N PRO A 51 1.82 4.38 5.27
CA PRO A 51 2.23 5.42 4.32
C PRO A 51 3.64 5.91 4.66
N PHE A 52 4.49 6.04 3.65
CA PHE A 52 5.81 6.65 3.79
C PHE A 52 5.69 8.17 3.90
N MET A 53 4.78 8.73 3.11
CA MET A 53 4.47 10.16 3.03
C MET A 53 3.08 10.34 2.42
N TYR A 54 2.66 11.59 2.30
CA TYR A 54 1.41 11.97 1.66
C TYR A 54 1.72 12.94 0.52
N GLY A 55 0.90 12.88 -0.52
CA GLY A 55 0.95 13.80 -1.65
C GLY A 55 -0.45 14.23 -2.06
N ILE A 56 -0.54 15.06 -3.09
CA ILE A 56 -1.80 15.57 -3.62
C ILE A 56 -2.11 14.87 -4.95
N GLU A 57 -3.30 14.29 -5.04
CA GLU A 57 -3.91 13.86 -6.30
C GLU A 57 -4.85 14.97 -6.76
N ASP A 58 -4.71 15.42 -8.01
CA ASP A 58 -5.59 16.44 -8.59
C ASP A 58 -6.98 15.87 -8.97
N CYS A 59 -7.85 16.73 -9.51
CA CYS A 59 -9.20 16.35 -9.90
C CYS A 59 -9.26 15.35 -11.07
N ASP A 60 -8.19 15.23 -11.85
CA ASP A 60 -8.06 14.26 -12.95
C ASP A 60 -7.51 12.91 -12.48
N GLY A 61 -7.19 12.77 -11.18
CA GLY A 61 -6.60 11.57 -10.62
C GLY A 61 -5.09 11.45 -10.85
N MET A 62 -4.44 12.55 -11.24
CA MET A 62 -3.00 12.61 -11.50
C MET A 62 -2.24 13.18 -10.31
N ALA A 63 -0.95 12.88 -10.24
CA ALA A 63 -0.11 13.44 -9.20
C ALA A 63 0.12 14.94 -9.43
N TYR A 64 -0.27 15.75 -8.46
CA TYR A 64 -0.04 17.19 -8.49
C TYR A 64 1.37 17.51 -7.99
N PHE A 65 2.15 18.20 -8.82
CA PHE A 65 3.53 18.58 -8.53
C PHE A 65 3.68 20.10 -8.49
N ALA A 66 3.80 20.65 -7.28
CA ALA A 66 4.06 22.07 -7.03
C ALA A 66 5.00 22.22 -5.83
N GLU A 67 5.30 23.46 -5.45
CA GLU A 67 6.01 23.73 -4.21
C GLU A 67 5.18 23.20 -3.02
N HIS A 68 5.82 22.49 -2.10
CA HIS A 68 5.21 21.90 -0.89
C HIS A 68 4.12 20.81 -1.06
N CYS A 69 3.92 20.24 -2.26
CA CYS A 69 2.88 19.23 -2.49
C CYS A 69 3.07 17.83 -1.84
N VAL A 70 4.08 17.67 -0.97
CA VAL A 70 4.39 16.43 -0.27
C VAL A 70 4.78 16.66 1.19
N SER A 71 4.28 15.81 2.09
CA SER A 71 4.54 15.94 3.53
C SER A 71 4.47 14.59 4.25
N SER A 72 5.19 14.47 5.37
CA SER A 72 5.01 13.34 6.30
C SER A 72 3.74 13.47 7.14
N ASN A 73 3.13 14.66 7.20
CA ASN A 73 1.90 14.95 7.91
C ASN A 73 0.82 15.43 6.91
N PRO A 74 -0.29 14.68 6.73
CA PRO A 74 -1.33 15.04 5.76
C PRO A 74 -2.07 16.34 6.10
N ALA A 75 -2.04 16.78 7.36
CA ALA A 75 -2.65 18.05 7.77
C ALA A 75 -1.97 19.25 7.08
N HIS A 76 -0.64 19.21 6.90
CA HIS A 76 0.08 20.32 6.27
C HIS A 76 -0.35 20.54 4.81
N LEU A 77 -0.72 19.47 4.09
CA LEU A 77 -1.19 19.55 2.71
C LEU A 77 -2.67 19.96 2.62
N SER A 78 -3.44 19.63 3.66
CA SER A 78 -4.86 19.97 3.72
C SER A 78 -5.06 21.47 3.91
N ASP A 79 -4.17 22.11 4.69
CA ASP A 79 -4.15 23.56 4.90
C ASP A 79 -3.79 24.29 3.59
N GLU A 80 -2.80 23.80 2.84
CA GLU A 80 -2.43 24.34 1.53
C GLU A 80 -3.58 24.25 0.52
N LEU A 81 -4.26 23.11 0.46
CA LEU A 81 -5.46 22.92 -0.40
C LEU A 81 -6.61 23.85 -0.03
N GLN A 82 -6.79 24.19 1.25
CA GLN A 82 -7.83 25.13 1.68
C GLN A 82 -7.50 26.59 1.38
N THR A 83 -6.21 26.94 1.30
CA THR A 83 -5.75 28.30 0.99
C THR A 83 -5.64 28.59 -0.50
N ALA A 84 -5.63 27.56 -1.35
CA ALA A 84 -5.63 27.69 -2.79
C ALA A 84 -7.06 28.03 -3.28
N ASP A 85 -7.38 29.32 -3.33
CA ASP A 85 -8.67 29.88 -3.79
C ASP A 85 -8.81 29.87 -5.34
N ASP A 86 -7.99 29.07 -6.03
CA ASP A 86 -7.95 28.98 -7.49
C ASP A 86 -8.83 27.83 -7.97
N GLU A 87 -9.64 28.08 -9.03
CA GLU A 87 -10.56 27.12 -9.68
C GLU A 87 -9.92 25.76 -10.07
N SER A 88 -8.60 25.61 -9.98
CA SER A 88 -7.83 24.38 -10.17
C SER A 88 -7.76 23.44 -8.94
N GLY A 89 -8.17 23.88 -7.75
CA GLY A 89 -8.13 23.09 -6.50
C GLY A 89 -9.39 22.26 -6.23
N GLU A 90 -10.46 22.47 -6.99
CA GLU A 90 -11.74 21.79 -6.77
C GLU A 90 -11.61 20.29 -7.11
N GLY A 91 -11.64 19.44 -6.08
CA GLY A 91 -11.55 17.98 -6.22
C GLY A 91 -10.17 17.38 -5.97
N ALA A 92 -9.15 18.18 -5.69
CA ALA A 92 -7.86 17.67 -5.25
C ALA A 92 -7.95 17.04 -3.85
N LYS A 93 -7.20 15.96 -3.62
CA LYS A 93 -7.23 15.22 -2.35
C LYS A 93 -5.85 14.78 -1.91
N VAL A 94 -5.67 14.72 -0.60
CA VAL A 94 -4.45 14.17 -0.01
C VAL A 94 -4.51 12.65 -0.07
N ILE A 95 -3.51 12.03 -0.70
CA ILE A 95 -3.39 10.56 -0.83
C ILE A 95 -2.14 10.04 -0.11
N PRO A 96 -2.21 8.82 0.47
CA PRO A 96 -1.03 8.16 1.02
C PRO A 96 -0.13 7.65 -0.12
N LEU A 97 1.18 7.85 0.02
CA LEU A 97 2.20 7.30 -0.85
C LEU A 97 2.95 6.19 -0.11
N TYR A 98 3.03 5.02 -0.74
CA TYR A 98 3.67 3.83 -0.18
C TYR A 98 4.97 3.53 -0.92
N ARG A 99 5.95 3.02 -0.18
CA ARG A 99 7.10 2.35 -0.79
C ARG A 99 6.73 0.90 -1.09
N LEU A 100 7.40 0.31 -2.07
CA LEU A 100 7.36 -1.14 -2.22
C LEU A 100 7.87 -1.79 -0.92
N PRO A 101 7.27 -2.89 -0.46
CA PRO A 101 7.73 -3.56 0.73
C PRO A 101 9.15 -4.06 0.54
N GLU A 102 10.04 -3.67 1.45
CA GLU A 102 11.35 -4.30 1.60
C GLU A 102 11.12 -5.60 2.38
N ILE A 103 11.34 -6.73 1.72
CA ILE A 103 11.33 -8.07 2.29
C ILE A 103 12.78 -8.58 2.30
N ASP A 104 13.23 -9.07 3.45
CA ASP A 104 14.57 -9.62 3.68
C ASP A 104 14.73 -11.05 3.13
#